data_AF-A0A637SSM3-F1
#
_entry.id   AF-A0A637SSM3-F1
#
_cell.length_a   1.000
_cell.length_b   1.000
_cell.length_c   1.000
_cell.angle_alpha   90.00
_cell.angle_beta   90.00
_cell.angle_gamma   90.00
#
_symmetry.space_group_name_H-M   'P 1'
#
loop_
_entity.id
_entity.type
_entity.pdbx_description
1 polymer ?
#
loop_
_entity_poly.entity_id
_entity_poly.type
_entity_poly.pdbx_seq_one_letter_code
_entity_poly.pdbx_strand_id
1 'polypeptide(L)' 'SSRNATREDFECVIELMAQGAISETMMKNQEFDFYTFGNQYQKNVVENKKLVKGVIKF' A
#
# COMPACT_ATOMS: atom_id res chain seq x y z
N SER A 1 -12.89 4.94 -2.68
CA SER A 1 -13.70 3.69 -2.70
C SER A 1 -13.17 2.82 -3.83
N SER A 2 -12.63 1.63 -3.52
CA SER A 2 -12.26 0.65 -4.55
C SER A 2 -13.54 0.31 -5.32
N ARG A 3 -13.60 0.66 -6.60
CA ARG A 3 -14.85 0.66 -7.38
C ARG A 3 -15.38 -0.76 -7.67
N ASN A 4 -14.64 -1.80 -7.27
CA ASN A 4 -14.95 -3.21 -7.51
C ASN A 4 -14.93 -4.09 -6.24
N ALA A 5 -14.56 -3.56 -5.07
CA ALA A 5 -14.50 -4.37 -3.85
C ALA A 5 -15.82 -4.23 -3.08
N THR A 6 -16.46 -5.36 -2.79
CA THR A 6 -17.63 -5.42 -1.92
C THR A 6 -17.21 -5.50 -0.46
N ARG A 7 -18.18 -5.41 0.45
CA ARG A 7 -17.91 -5.55 1.89
C ARG A 7 -17.33 -6.94 2.21
N GLU A 8 -17.87 -7.96 1.57
CA GLU A 8 -17.48 -9.36 1.71
C GLU A 8 -16.01 -9.56 1.30
N ASP A 9 -15.55 -8.86 0.26
CA ASP A 9 -14.14 -8.87 -0.14
C ASP A 9 -13.23 -8.33 0.98
N PHE A 10 -13.65 -7.26 1.66
CA PHE A 10 -12.90 -6.69 2.78
C PHE A 10 -12.89 -7.62 4.00
N GLU A 11 -14.03 -8.23 4.34
CA GLU A 11 -14.14 -9.17 5.45
C GLU A 11 -13.22 -10.40 5.23
N CYS A 12 -13.21 -10.94 4.01
CA CYS A 12 -12.29 -12.03 3.62
C CYS A 12 -10.82 -11.63 3.79
N VAL A 13 -10.43 -10.44 3.31
CA VAL A 13 -9.06 -9.94 3.46
C VAL A 13 -8.68 -9.76 4.94
N ILE A 14 -9.60 -9.26 5.77
CA ILE A 14 -9.38 -9.10 7.21
C ILE A 14 -9.15 -10.45 7.89
N GLU A 15 -9.97 -11.45 7.58
CA GLU A 15 -9.81 -12.80 8.12
C GLU A 15 -8.48 -13.43 7.72
N LEU A 16 -8.10 -13.32 6.44
CA LEU A 16 -6.81 -13.81 5.95
C LEU A 16 -5.63 -13.10 6.62
N MET A 17 -5.74 -11.79 6.91
CA MET A 17 -4.74 -11.07 7.68
C MET A 17 -4.67 -11.54 9.14
N ALA A 18 -5.82 -11.75 9.78
CA ALA A 18 -5.89 -12.22 11.17
C ALA A 18 -5.32 -13.65 11.33
N GLN A 19 -5.49 -14.49 10.31
CA GLN A 19 -4.89 -15.83 10.25
C GLN A 19 -3.40 -15.83 9.89
N GLY A 20 -2.83 -14.66 9.53
CA GLY A 20 -1.45 -14.55 9.06
C GLY A 20 -1.20 -15.13 7.67
N ALA A 21 -2.25 -15.50 6.93
CA ALA A 21 -2.15 -16.05 5.58
C ALA A 21 -1.74 -14.99 4.55
N ILE A 22 -2.06 -13.72 4.80
CA ILE A 22 -1.56 -12.56 4.07
C ILE A 22 -1.02 -11.52 5.06
N SER A 23 0.05 -10.81 4.70
CA SER A 23 0.60 -9.73 5.53
C SER A 23 0.86 -8.48 4.71
N GLU A 24 0.86 -7.31 5.36
CA GLU A 24 1.16 -6.05 4.71
C GLU A 24 2.58 -6.01 4.10
N THR A 25 3.52 -6.75 4.69
CA THR A 25 4.92 -6.84 4.23
C THR A 25 5.05 -7.53 2.88
N MET A 26 4.02 -8.29 2.46
CA MET A 26 3.99 -8.91 1.13
C MET A 26 3.72 -7.89 0.02
N MET A 27 3.07 -6.76 0.34
CA MET A 27 2.64 -5.78 -0.67
C MET A 27 3.38 -4.45 -0.56
N LYS A 28 3.72 -4.02 0.65
CA LYS A 28 4.36 -2.74 0.93
C LYS A 28 5.87 -2.87 0.91
N ASN A 29 6.53 -2.06 0.09
CA ASN A 29 7.99 -2.04 0.05
C ASN A 29 8.60 -0.65 0.26
N GLN A 30 7.79 0.40 0.38
CA GLN A 30 8.28 1.74 0.70
C GLN A 30 7.27 2.56 1.52
N GLU A 31 7.80 3.34 2.46
CA GLU A 31 7.05 4.34 3.24
C GLU A 31 7.49 5.75 2.82
N PHE A 32 6.52 6.66 2.83
CA PHE A 32 6.70 8.06 2.47
C PHE A 32 6.15 8.95 3.59
N ASP A 33 6.84 10.05 3.86
CA ASP A 33 6.37 11.09 4.77
C ASP A 33 5.49 12.09 4.01
N PHE A 34 4.28 12.37 4.51
CA PHE A 34 3.30 13.21 3.83
C PHE A 34 3.83 14.61 3.53
N TYR A 35 4.61 15.20 4.44
CA TYR A 35 5.10 16.57 4.30
C TYR A 35 6.21 16.72 3.28
N THR A 36 6.95 15.66 3.01
CA THR A 36 8.19 15.74 2.22
C THR A 36 8.21 14.90 0.95
N PHE A 37 7.34 13.87 0.82
CA PHE A 37 7.42 12.95 -0.32
C PHE A 37 7.22 13.62 -1.68
N GLY A 38 6.43 14.71 -1.72
CA GLY A 38 6.20 15.51 -2.92
C GLY A 38 7.49 16.10 -3.51
N ASN A 39 8.48 16.41 -2.68
CA ASN A 39 9.75 17.01 -3.11
C ASN A 39 10.57 16.08 -4.02
N GLN A 40 10.34 14.76 -3.94
CA GLN A 40 11.06 13.75 -4.72
C GLN A 40 10.11 12.77 -5.41
N TYR A 41 8.86 13.17 -5.65
CA TYR A 41 7.82 12.29 -6.17
C TYR A 41 8.21 11.64 -7.51
N GLN A 42 8.75 12.42 -8.45
CA GLN A 42 9.17 11.91 -9.75
C GLN A 42 10.19 10.77 -9.62
N LYS A 43 11.27 10.99 -8.88
CA LYS A 43 12.33 10.00 -8.69
C LYS A 43 11.84 8.77 -7.91
N ASN A 44 11.11 9.00 -6.81
CA ASN A 44 10.80 7.96 -5.84
C ASN A 44 9.55 7.15 -6.18
N VAL A 45 8.65 7.69 -7.01
CA VAL A 45 7.37 7.07 -7.39
C VAL A 45 7.28 6.84 -8.90
N VAL A 46 7.46 7.87 -9.73
CA VAL A 46 7.23 7.76 -11.18
C VAL A 46 8.33 6.94 -11.86
N GLU A 47 9.59 7.22 -11.53
CA GLU A 47 10.75 6.59 -12.17
C GLU A 47 11.22 5.32 -11.44
N ASN A 48 10.70 5.07 -10.24
CA ASN A 48 11.13 3.98 -9.39
C ASN A 48 10.46 2.65 -9.78
N LYS A 49 11.09 1.92 -10.70
CA LYS A 49 10.63 0.58 -11.14
C LYS A 49 10.65 -0.49 -10.04
N LYS A 50 11.30 -0.23 -8.90
CA LYS A 50 11.30 -1.13 -7.74
C LYS A 50 10.11 -0.88 -6.82
N LEU A 51 9.40 0.25 -6.95
CA LEU A 51 8.24 0.54 -6.13
C LEU A 51 7.09 -0.39 -6.51
N VAL A 52 6.67 -1.24 -5.58
CA VAL A 52 5.52 -2.14 -5.74
C VAL A 52 4.29 -1.48 -5.13
N LYS A 53 4.43 -0.95 -3.90
CA LYS A 53 3.38 -0.19 -3.23
C LYS A 53 4.01 0.75 -2.20
N GLY A 54 3.67 2.03 -2.33
CA GLY A 54 4.02 3.07 -1.36
C GLY A 54 2.89 3.28 -0.34
N VAL A 55 3.26 3.53 0.91
CA VAL A 55 2.31 4.00 1.94
C VAL A 55 2.76 5.38 2.41
N ILE A 56 1.87 6.36 2.33
CA ILE A 56 2.12 7.69 2.88
C ILE A 56 1.68 7.70 4.34
N LYS A 57 2.62 8.02 5.23
CA LYS A 57 2.39 8.27 6.65
C LYS A 57 2.17 9.78 6.85
N PHE A 58 1.17 10.11 7.66
CA PHE A 58 0.89 11.46 8.11
C PHE A 58 1.67 11.78 9.38
#